data_AF-A0A409V6X4-F1
#
_entry.id   AF-A0A409V6X4-F1
#
_cell.length_a   1.000
_cell.length_b   1.000
_cell.length_c   1.000
_cell.angle_alpha   90.00
_cell.angle_beta   90.00
_cell.angle_gamma   90.00
#
_symmetry.space_group_name_H-M   'P 1'
#
loop_
_entity.id
_entity.type
_entity.pdbx_description
1 polymer ?
#
loop_
_entity_poly.entity_id
_entity_poly.type
_entity_poly.pdbx_seq_one_letter_code
_entity_poly.pdbx_strand_id
1 'polypeptide(L)'
;LSAMANKAEQLFEETLQTDILSHSRKFTSRAVKLLDKLFIHKETMATKALDYVSEVWDHKESPLHFGHQFNMEEFISHPSAQKDASKRMFPYVNDDDTTVTMNKPTDRSTTKNFKSRECWPYIKNHLHLDSAWTLFKAPVTKLSFHAMFFVTALVMFSYFLTCDLKTEISIYEWMIFFYICGDFLEELWNMIRPEDCSWSFQ
;
A
#
# COMPACT_ATOMS: atom_id res chain seq x y z
N LEU A 1 -19.87 -3.64 13.16
CA LEU A 1 -20.16 -3.24 14.56
C LEU A 1 -19.47 -1.93 14.91
N SER A 2 -18.17 -1.77 14.65
CA SER A 2 -17.44 -0.50 14.88
C SER A 2 -18.12 0.72 14.25
N ALA A 3 -18.57 0.62 13.00
CA ALA A 3 -19.31 1.71 12.34
C ALA A 3 -20.66 2.05 13.03
N MET A 4 -21.33 1.05 13.62
CA MET A 4 -22.56 1.28 14.39
C MET A 4 -22.26 1.86 15.77
N ALA A 5 -21.14 1.47 16.41
CA ALA A 5 -20.68 2.06 17.65
C ALA A 5 -20.38 3.56 17.48
N ASN A 6 -19.72 3.95 16.39
CA ASN A 6 -19.45 5.37 16.09
C ASN A 6 -20.75 6.16 15.88
N LYS A 7 -21.78 5.54 15.27
CA LYS A 7 -23.11 6.15 15.14
C LYS A 7 -23.84 6.24 16.48
N ALA A 8 -23.67 5.28 17.38
CA ALA A 8 -24.25 5.31 18.72
C ALA A 8 -23.59 6.38 19.60
N GLU A 9 -22.28 6.61 19.43
CA GLU A 9 -21.55 7.72 20.08
C GLU A 9 -22.12 9.09 19.68
N GLN A 10 -22.43 9.29 18.40
CA GLN A 10 -23.10 10.50 17.90
C GLN A 10 -24.48 10.71 18.54
N LEU A 11 -25.11 9.65 19.04
CA LEU A 11 -26.42 9.68 19.69
C LEU A 11 -26.33 9.75 21.23
N PHE A 12 -25.12 9.88 21.80
CA PHE A 12 -24.86 9.92 23.25
C PHE A 12 -25.32 8.66 24.03
N GLU A 13 -25.49 7.52 23.35
CA GLU A 13 -25.88 6.25 23.98
C GLU A 13 -24.65 5.46 24.48
N GLU A 14 -24.05 5.90 25.59
CA GLU A 14 -22.77 5.36 26.10
C GLU A 14 -22.84 3.86 26.48
N THR A 15 -23.96 3.40 27.04
CA THR A 15 -24.12 1.99 27.45
C THR A 15 -24.21 1.05 26.24
N LEU A 16 -24.89 1.47 25.17
CA LEU A 16 -25.01 0.67 23.95
C LEU A 16 -23.68 0.62 23.19
N GLN A 17 -22.99 1.76 23.12
CA GLN A 17 -21.69 1.85 22.48
C GLN A 17 -20.68 0.89 23.11
N THR A 18 -20.56 0.89 24.45
CA THR A 18 -19.60 0.04 25.16
C THR A 18 -19.89 -1.45 24.96
N ASP A 19 -21.16 -1.86 24.94
CA ASP A 19 -21.54 -3.25 24.67
C ASP A 19 -21.18 -3.68 23.23
N ILE A 20 -21.56 -2.87 22.23
CA ILE A 20 -21.24 -3.13 20.81
C ILE A 20 -19.72 -3.21 20.60
N LEU A 21 -18.95 -2.31 21.22
CA LEU A 21 -17.50 -2.32 21.14
C LEU A 21 -16.90 -3.57 21.81
N SER A 22 -17.45 -3.99 22.95
CA SER A 22 -17.00 -5.22 23.64
C SER A 22 -17.24 -6.45 22.75
N HIS A 23 -18.37 -6.49 22.06
CA HIS A 23 -18.73 -7.57 21.17
C HIS A 23 -17.86 -7.59 19.91
N SER A 24 -17.60 -6.41 19.33
CA SER A 24 -16.69 -6.25 18.19
C SER A 24 -15.29 -6.78 18.54
N ARG A 25 -14.75 -6.42 19.71
CA ARG A 25 -13.44 -6.92 20.19
C ARG A 25 -13.39 -8.44 20.33
N LYS A 26 -14.46 -9.08 20.79
CA LYS A 26 -14.54 -10.55 20.85
C LYS A 26 -14.43 -11.19 19.46
N PHE A 27 -15.00 -10.57 18.43
CA PHE A 27 -14.85 -11.05 17.06
C PHE A 27 -13.43 -10.87 16.53
N THR A 28 -12.82 -9.71 16.75
CA THR A 28 -11.42 -9.46 16.37
C THR A 28 -10.49 -10.50 17.02
N SER A 29 -10.63 -10.74 18.32
CA SER A 29 -9.83 -11.76 19.03
C SER A 29 -10.02 -13.18 18.47
N ARG A 30 -11.23 -13.54 18.03
CA ARG A 30 -11.49 -14.83 17.38
C ARG A 30 -10.84 -14.92 16.01
N ALA A 31 -10.90 -13.85 15.23
CA ALA A 31 -10.26 -13.79 13.92
C ALA A 31 -8.74 -13.92 14.03
N VAL A 32 -8.12 -13.20 14.97
CA VAL A 32 -6.68 -13.31 15.27
C VAL A 32 -6.31 -14.75 15.67
N LYS A 33 -7.05 -15.37 16.60
CA LYS A 33 -6.80 -16.77 16.99
C LYS A 33 -6.94 -17.77 15.85
N LEU A 34 -7.84 -17.51 14.90
CA LEU A 34 -7.99 -18.36 13.72
C LEU A 34 -6.79 -18.16 12.78
N LEU A 35 -6.35 -16.93 12.61
CA LEU A 35 -5.16 -16.60 11.82
C LEU A 35 -3.88 -17.18 12.43
N ASP A 36 -3.73 -17.14 13.75
CA ASP A 36 -2.62 -17.79 14.49
C ASP A 36 -2.56 -19.29 14.17
N LYS A 37 -3.71 -19.97 14.24
CA LYS A 37 -3.80 -21.41 13.93
C LYS A 37 -3.43 -21.71 12.48
N LEU A 38 -3.86 -20.86 11.54
CA LEU A 38 -3.49 -21.00 10.12
C LEU A 38 -2.00 -20.74 9.90
N PHE A 39 -1.43 -19.76 10.60
CA PHE A 39 -0.03 -19.41 10.51
C PHE A 39 0.88 -20.53 11.03
N ILE A 40 0.53 -21.13 12.17
CA ILE A 40 1.23 -22.29 12.75
C ILE A 40 1.23 -23.48 11.78
N HIS A 41 0.12 -23.70 11.05
CA HIS A 41 0.03 -24.84 10.13
C HIS A 41 0.79 -24.61 8.83
N LYS A 42 0.53 -23.48 8.15
CA LYS A 42 1.19 -23.15 6.88
C LYS A 42 1.18 -21.65 6.64
N GLU A 43 2.33 -21.03 6.84
CA GLU A 43 2.53 -19.60 6.67
C GLU A 43 2.16 -19.09 5.26
N THR A 44 2.58 -19.79 4.20
CA THR A 44 2.32 -19.35 2.81
C THR A 44 0.83 -19.38 2.45
N MET A 45 0.06 -20.27 3.08
CA MET A 45 -1.38 -20.33 2.88
C MET A 45 -2.09 -19.23 3.67
N ALA A 46 -1.62 -18.91 4.88
CA ALA A 46 -2.16 -17.81 5.67
C ALA A 46 -2.01 -16.46 4.96
N THR A 47 -0.84 -16.16 4.38
CA THR A 47 -0.64 -14.94 3.58
C THR A 47 -1.59 -14.89 2.37
N LYS A 48 -1.74 -16.01 1.64
CA LYS A 48 -2.65 -16.07 0.49
C LYS A 48 -4.13 -15.92 0.87
N ALA A 49 -4.52 -16.44 2.03
CA ALA A 49 -5.88 -16.32 2.54
C ALA A 49 -6.23 -14.87 2.91
N LEU A 50 -5.26 -14.07 3.37
CA LEU A 50 -5.45 -12.65 3.69
C LEU A 50 -5.68 -11.78 2.45
N ASP A 51 -5.08 -12.14 1.32
CA ASP A 51 -5.18 -11.42 0.05
C ASP A 51 -6.33 -11.93 -0.84
N TYR A 52 -6.94 -13.06 -0.48
CA TYR A 52 -8.01 -13.65 -1.27
C TYR A 52 -9.25 -12.76 -1.25
N VAL A 53 -9.64 -12.25 -2.41
CA VAL A 53 -10.90 -11.52 -2.58
C VAL A 53 -12.04 -12.54 -2.53
N SER A 54 -12.80 -12.53 -1.44
CA SER A 54 -13.96 -13.39 -1.29
C SER A 54 -15.21 -12.61 -1.67
N GLU A 55 -15.97 -13.07 -2.68
CA GLU A 55 -17.29 -12.53 -3.02
C GLU A 55 -18.36 -13.06 -2.05
N VAL A 56 -18.16 -12.84 -0.75
CA VAL A 56 -19.14 -13.19 0.27
C VAL A 56 -19.70 -11.87 0.80
N TRP A 57 -21.02 -11.76 0.85
CA TRP A 57 -21.74 -10.56 1.34
C TRP A 57 -21.76 -9.34 0.40
N ASP A 58 -21.73 -9.54 -0.93
CA ASP A 58 -21.80 -8.46 -1.95
C ASP A 58 -20.63 -7.44 -1.91
N HIS A 59 -19.67 -7.65 -1.02
CA HIS A 59 -18.44 -6.87 -0.91
C HIS A 59 -17.28 -7.61 -1.58
N LYS A 60 -16.54 -6.92 -2.45
CA LYS A 60 -15.38 -7.46 -3.19
C LYS A 60 -14.07 -7.04 -2.55
N GLU A 61 -13.91 -7.32 -1.26
CA GLU A 61 -12.75 -6.87 -0.48
C GLU A 61 -11.95 -8.06 0.03
N SER A 62 -10.62 -7.90 0.12
CA SER A 62 -9.78 -8.88 0.78
C SER A 62 -9.92 -8.77 2.31
N PRO A 63 -9.75 -9.86 3.07
CA PRO A 63 -9.78 -9.82 4.53
C PRO A 63 -8.84 -8.78 5.14
N LEU A 64 -7.69 -8.54 4.50
CA LEU A 64 -6.74 -7.51 4.94
C LEU A 64 -7.29 -6.10 4.73
N HIS A 65 -7.93 -5.83 3.58
CA HIS A 65 -8.58 -4.55 3.30
C HIS A 65 -9.71 -4.26 4.30
N PHE A 66 -10.54 -5.28 4.55
CA PHE A 66 -11.60 -5.21 5.55
C PHE A 66 -11.05 -4.91 6.96
N GLY A 67 -9.95 -5.56 7.35
CA GLY A 67 -9.30 -5.32 8.65
C GLY A 67 -8.91 -3.85 8.85
N HIS A 68 -8.43 -3.18 7.81
CA HIS A 68 -8.07 -1.77 7.88
C HIS A 68 -9.26 -0.82 7.84
N GLN A 69 -10.26 -1.10 7.00
CA GLN A 69 -11.48 -0.29 6.93
C GLN A 69 -12.15 -0.15 8.31
N PHE A 70 -12.04 -1.18 9.15
CA PHE A 70 -12.59 -1.19 10.51
C PHE A 70 -11.55 -1.00 11.63
N ASN A 71 -10.33 -0.55 11.30
CA ASN A 71 -9.21 -0.32 12.21
C ASN A 71 -8.95 -1.49 13.20
N MET A 72 -8.84 -2.72 12.69
CA MET A 72 -8.55 -3.91 13.49
C MET A 72 -7.05 -4.05 13.74
N GLU A 73 -6.50 -3.23 14.64
CA GLU A 73 -5.04 -3.15 14.91
C GLU A 73 -4.41 -4.48 15.33
N GLU A 74 -5.08 -5.27 16.17
CA GLU A 74 -4.63 -6.62 16.59
C GLU A 74 -4.50 -7.58 15.40
N PHE A 75 -5.32 -7.41 14.37
CA PHE A 75 -5.30 -8.23 13.17
C PHE A 75 -4.21 -7.77 12.18
N ILE A 76 -4.03 -6.45 12.03
CA ILE A 76 -3.04 -5.86 11.11
C ILE A 76 -1.61 -6.08 11.62
N SER A 77 -1.41 -6.01 12.93
CA SER A 77 -0.11 -6.24 13.57
C SER A 77 0.31 -7.71 13.59
N HIS A 78 -0.57 -8.65 13.20
CA HIS A 78 -0.25 -10.08 13.19
C HIS A 78 0.92 -10.39 12.22
N PRO A 79 1.85 -11.32 12.55
CA PRO A 79 3.04 -11.61 11.73
C PRO A 79 2.76 -11.93 10.26
N SER A 80 1.64 -12.61 9.97
CA SER A 80 1.25 -12.93 8.59
C SER A 80 0.86 -11.71 7.75
N ALA A 81 0.25 -10.70 8.37
CA ALA A 81 -0.12 -9.44 7.72
C ALA A 81 1.12 -8.56 7.49
N GLN A 82 2.03 -8.49 8.47
CA GLN A 82 3.32 -7.81 8.30
C GLN A 82 4.18 -8.45 7.20
N LYS A 83 4.20 -9.78 7.13
CA LYS A 83 4.89 -10.51 6.06
C LYS A 83 4.29 -10.23 4.68
N ASP A 84 2.95 -10.15 4.59
CA ASP A 84 2.29 -9.75 3.35
C ASP A 84 2.67 -8.34 2.93
N ALA A 85 2.65 -7.38 3.86
CA ALA A 85 3.05 -6.00 3.62
C ALA A 85 4.52 -5.91 3.15
N SER A 86 5.44 -6.64 3.79
CA SER A 86 6.85 -6.71 3.37
C SER A 86 7.01 -7.28 1.96
N LYS A 87 6.23 -8.31 1.60
CA LYS A 87 6.24 -8.88 0.24
C LYS A 87 5.72 -7.89 -0.79
N ARG A 88 4.66 -7.14 -0.48
CA ARG A 88 4.14 -6.06 -1.35
C ARG A 88 5.16 -4.94 -1.53
N MET A 89 5.91 -4.62 -0.47
CA MET A 89 6.93 -3.58 -0.49
C MET A 89 8.15 -3.98 -1.34
N PHE A 90 8.57 -5.25 -1.28
CA PHE A 90 9.73 -5.78 -1.98
C PHE A 90 9.37 -6.96 -2.89
N PRO A 91 8.67 -6.75 -4.02
CA PRO A 91 8.18 -7.83 -4.86
C PRO A 91 9.28 -8.60 -5.59
N TYR A 92 10.48 -8.01 -5.78
CA TYR A 92 11.58 -8.59 -6.56
C TYR A 92 12.76 -9.10 -5.72
N VAL A 93 12.71 -8.95 -4.39
CA VAL A 93 13.81 -9.30 -3.48
C VAL A 93 13.56 -10.63 -2.76
N ASN A 94 12.30 -11.03 -2.57
CA ASN A 94 11.90 -12.18 -1.73
C ASN A 94 11.69 -13.49 -2.51
N ASP A 95 12.19 -13.60 -3.75
CA ASP A 95 12.06 -14.80 -4.61
C ASP A 95 13.22 -15.80 -4.37
N ASP A 96 13.57 -16.05 -3.12
CA ASP A 96 14.61 -16.99 -2.70
C ASP A 96 14.08 -18.41 -2.43
N ASP A 97 12.85 -18.74 -2.85
CA ASP A 97 12.34 -20.12 -2.90
C ASP A 97 13.10 -20.95 -3.96
N THR A 98 14.30 -21.41 -3.59
CA THR A 98 15.09 -22.44 -4.28
C THR A 98 14.56 -23.86 -4.03
N THR A 99 13.28 -24.00 -3.68
CA THR A 99 12.66 -25.31 -3.50
C THR A 99 11.36 -25.44 -4.27
N VAL A 100 11.51 -26.09 -5.43
CA VAL A 100 10.63 -27.14 -5.94
C VAL A 100 9.43 -26.67 -6.77
N THR A 101 9.45 -27.19 -8.00
CA THR A 101 8.39 -27.34 -9.01
C THR A 101 8.13 -26.16 -9.94
N MET A 102 8.78 -26.24 -11.10
CA MET A 102 8.09 -26.11 -12.38
C MET A 102 6.73 -26.83 -12.30
N ASN A 103 5.66 -26.05 -12.09
CA ASN A 103 4.25 -26.32 -12.37
C ASN A 103 3.35 -25.62 -11.33
N LYS A 104 3.19 -24.29 -11.45
CA LYS A 104 1.86 -23.67 -11.53
C LYS A 104 1.96 -22.15 -11.74
N PRO A 105 1.32 -21.57 -12.77
CA PRO A 105 0.84 -20.21 -12.62
C PRO A 105 -0.23 -20.25 -11.52
N THR A 106 0.05 -19.66 -10.36
CA THR A 106 -1.04 -19.39 -9.42
C THR A 106 -1.62 -18.05 -9.83
N ASP A 107 -2.69 -18.14 -10.61
CA ASP A 107 -3.43 -17.01 -11.14
C ASP A 107 -3.77 -16.01 -10.03
N ARG A 108 -3.24 -14.80 -10.16
CA ARG A 108 -3.78 -13.61 -9.50
C ARG A 108 -5.02 -13.19 -10.28
N SER A 109 -6.14 -13.89 -10.07
CA SER A 109 -7.45 -13.52 -10.62
C SER A 109 -8.12 -12.45 -9.74
N THR A 110 -7.62 -11.22 -9.79
CA THR A 110 -8.43 -9.99 -9.62
C THR A 110 -7.63 -8.74 -9.91
N THR A 111 -7.33 -8.48 -11.19
CA THR A 111 -7.29 -7.12 -11.72
C THR A 111 -7.69 -7.16 -13.19
N LYS A 112 -8.85 -6.57 -13.47
CA LYS A 112 -9.32 -5.94 -14.71
C LYS A 112 -8.55 -6.29 -15.99
N ASN A 113 -9.29 -6.85 -16.95
CA ASN A 113 -8.94 -6.93 -18.37
C ASN A 113 -8.37 -5.59 -18.90
N PHE A 114 -7.05 -5.43 -18.85
CA PHE A 114 -6.32 -4.53 -19.75
C PHE A 114 -5.42 -5.41 -20.60
N LYS A 115 -5.95 -5.82 -21.75
CA LYS A 115 -5.23 -6.48 -22.83
C LYS A 115 -4.25 -5.48 -23.43
N SER A 116 -3.15 -5.18 -22.72
CA SER A 116 -2.02 -4.47 -23.30
C SER A 116 -1.38 -5.39 -24.31
N ARG A 117 -1.59 -5.08 -25.59
CA ARG A 117 -1.09 -5.84 -26.73
C ARG A 117 0.38 -6.16 -26.55
N GLU A 118 0.69 -7.44 -26.66
CA GLU A 118 2.04 -7.94 -26.80
C GLU A 118 2.65 -7.37 -28.10
N CYS A 119 3.69 -6.55 -27.96
CA CYS A 119 4.60 -6.17 -29.04
C CYS A 119 6.00 -5.98 -28.45
N TRP A 120 6.72 -7.09 -28.18
CA TRP A 120 8.13 -7.28 -28.53
C TRP A 120 8.77 -8.44 -27.74
N PRO A 121 8.74 -9.67 -28.30
CA PRO A 121 9.55 -10.77 -27.79
C PRO A 121 11.02 -10.70 -28.24
N TYR A 122 11.42 -9.75 -29.11
CA TYR A 122 12.76 -9.74 -29.71
C TYR A 122 13.78 -8.79 -29.04
N ILE A 123 13.34 -7.82 -28.23
CA ILE A 123 14.24 -6.76 -27.67
C ILE A 123 14.58 -6.96 -26.19
N LYS A 124 13.93 -7.93 -25.55
CA LYS A 124 14.11 -8.26 -24.14
C LYS A 124 15.50 -8.82 -23.77
N ASN A 125 16.25 -9.35 -24.74
CA ASN A 125 17.48 -10.07 -24.46
C ASN A 125 18.77 -9.24 -24.61
N HIS A 126 18.70 -7.94 -24.96
CA HIS A 126 19.91 -7.18 -25.30
C HIS A 126 20.15 -5.90 -24.50
N LEU A 127 19.22 -5.47 -23.64
CA LEU A 127 19.42 -4.32 -22.75
C LEU A 127 19.16 -4.72 -21.29
N HIS A 128 20.18 -4.63 -20.45
CA HIS A 128 20.09 -4.70 -18.99
C HIS A 128 19.17 -3.61 -18.38
N LEU A 129 18.63 -2.69 -19.18
CA LEU A 129 17.70 -1.65 -18.74
C LEU A 129 16.33 -2.19 -18.32
N ASP A 130 15.88 -3.33 -18.85
CA ASP A 130 14.58 -3.91 -18.47
C ASP A 130 14.55 -4.31 -16.98
N SER A 131 15.70 -4.76 -16.44
CA SER A 131 15.83 -5.09 -15.03
C SER A 131 15.76 -3.85 -14.14
N ALA A 132 16.33 -2.72 -14.57
CA ALA A 132 16.19 -1.47 -13.84
C ALA A 132 14.73 -0.99 -13.87
N TRP A 133 14.06 -1.01 -15.02
CA TRP A 133 12.66 -0.58 -15.14
C TRP A 133 11.69 -1.36 -14.26
N THR A 134 11.93 -2.65 -14.03
CA THR A 134 11.13 -3.42 -13.06
C THR A 134 11.40 -3.01 -11.62
N LEU A 135 12.63 -2.63 -11.29
CA LEU A 135 12.98 -2.10 -9.96
C LEU A 135 12.36 -0.72 -9.73
N PHE A 136 12.37 0.17 -10.73
CA PHE A 136 11.75 1.50 -10.65
C PHE A 136 10.24 1.46 -10.37
N LYS A 137 9.55 0.39 -10.76
CA LYS A 137 8.11 0.20 -10.50
C LYS A 137 7.79 -0.23 -9.06
N ALA A 138 8.79 -0.59 -8.25
CA ALA A 138 8.56 -1.00 -6.88
C ALA A 138 8.11 0.19 -6.00
N PRO A 139 7.29 -0.03 -4.97
CA PRO A 139 6.85 1.04 -4.07
C PRO A 139 8.04 1.65 -3.29
N VAL A 140 9.09 0.87 -3.01
CA VAL A 140 10.30 1.32 -2.31
C VAL A 140 11.09 2.35 -3.10
N THR A 141 11.26 2.12 -4.41
CA THR A 141 11.94 3.10 -5.26
C THR A 141 11.09 4.34 -5.40
N LYS A 142 9.75 4.22 -5.53
CA LYS A 142 8.84 5.37 -5.49
C LYS A 142 9.06 6.21 -4.23
N LEU A 143 9.04 5.59 -3.04
CA LEU A 143 9.32 6.26 -1.77
C LEU A 143 10.71 6.91 -1.75
N SER A 144 11.72 6.22 -2.26
CA SER A 144 13.09 6.76 -2.34
C SER A 144 13.17 8.01 -3.24
N PHE A 145 12.42 8.06 -4.34
CA PHE A 145 12.39 9.24 -5.21
C PHE A 145 11.75 10.44 -4.51
N HIS A 146 10.62 10.24 -3.82
CA HIS A 146 10.02 11.31 -3.03
C HIS A 146 10.97 11.80 -1.94
N ALA A 147 11.65 10.90 -1.23
CA ALA A 147 12.62 11.27 -0.20
C ALA A 147 13.82 12.05 -0.77
N MET A 148 14.40 11.62 -1.89
CA MET A 148 15.51 12.36 -2.54
C MET A 148 15.09 13.75 -3.01
N PHE A 149 13.89 13.85 -3.60
CA PHE A 149 13.36 15.13 -4.08
C PHE A 149 13.07 16.09 -2.90
N PHE A 150 12.47 15.56 -1.83
CA PHE A 150 12.22 16.31 -0.60
C PHE A 150 13.51 16.84 0.05
N VAL A 151 14.54 16.00 0.20
CA VAL A 151 15.84 16.43 0.74
C VAL A 151 16.49 17.48 -0.17
N THR A 152 16.39 17.33 -1.48
CA THR A 152 16.92 18.31 -2.44
C THR A 152 16.23 19.66 -2.29
N ALA A 153 14.90 19.66 -2.14
CA ALA A 153 14.14 20.89 -1.90
C ALA A 153 14.49 21.53 -0.55
N LEU A 154 14.69 20.75 0.51
CA LEU A 154 15.15 21.28 1.79
C LEU A 154 16.52 21.96 1.69
N VAL A 155 17.47 21.33 1.00
CA VAL A 155 18.82 21.91 0.78
C VAL A 155 18.72 23.20 -0.04
N MET A 156 17.92 23.21 -1.10
CA MET A 156 17.70 24.39 -1.93
C MET A 156 16.99 25.53 -1.17
N PHE A 157 16.00 25.20 -0.34
CA PHE A 157 15.31 26.15 0.52
C PHE A 157 16.24 26.73 1.59
N SER A 158 17.07 25.90 2.22
CA SER A 158 18.09 26.36 3.16
C SER A 158 19.11 27.27 2.49
N TYR A 159 19.52 26.97 1.26
CA TYR A 159 20.42 27.82 0.48
C TYR A 159 19.76 29.17 0.16
N PHE A 160 18.50 29.18 -0.26
CA PHE A 160 17.73 30.40 -0.50
C PHE A 160 17.59 31.27 0.77
N LEU A 161 17.39 30.66 1.94
CA LEU A 161 17.34 31.39 3.20
C LEU A 161 18.71 31.96 3.62
N THR A 162 19.81 31.32 3.19
CA THR A 162 21.18 31.70 3.60
C THR A 162 21.83 32.69 2.62
N CYS A 163 21.51 32.60 1.34
CA CYS A 163 21.99 33.50 0.30
C CYS A 163 20.93 34.59 0.08
N ASP A 164 21.19 35.78 0.62
CA ASP A 164 20.39 37.00 0.52
C ASP A 164 19.35 37.04 -0.62
N LEU A 165 18.11 37.39 -0.25
CA LEU A 165 16.99 37.76 -1.13
C LEU A 165 17.38 38.95 -2.03
N LYS A 166 18.16 38.70 -3.07
CA LYS A 166 18.39 39.69 -4.12
C LYS A 166 17.08 39.92 -4.86
N THR A 167 16.78 41.20 -5.13
CA THR A 167 15.53 41.68 -5.72
C THR A 167 15.32 41.28 -7.19
N GLU A 168 16.18 40.43 -7.76
CA GLU A 168 16.08 39.94 -9.14
C GLU A 168 15.64 38.47 -9.14
N ILE A 169 14.64 38.16 -10.00
CA ILE A 169 14.10 36.82 -10.20
C ILE A 169 15.23 35.88 -10.61
N SER A 170 15.62 35.02 -9.69
CA SER A 170 16.73 34.07 -9.87
C SER A 170 16.23 32.72 -10.36
N ILE A 171 17.11 31.95 -11.00
CA ILE A 171 16.85 30.56 -11.44
C ILE A 171 16.32 29.67 -10.29
N TYR A 172 16.68 29.99 -9.05
CA TYR A 172 16.23 29.27 -7.85
C TYR A 172 14.73 29.44 -7.57
N GLU A 173 14.14 30.61 -7.88
CA GLU A 173 12.69 30.82 -7.71
C GLU A 173 11.90 29.92 -8.67
N TRP A 174 12.35 29.80 -9.92
CA TRP A 174 11.75 28.90 -10.91
C TRP A 174 11.80 27.42 -10.50
N MET A 175 12.89 26.98 -9.88
CA MET A 175 13.00 25.61 -9.37
C MET A 175 12.02 25.34 -8.23
N ILE A 176 11.82 26.30 -7.32
CA ILE A 176 10.84 26.20 -6.23
C ILE A 176 9.41 26.15 -6.80
N PHE A 177 9.08 26.98 -7.79
CA PHE A 177 7.78 26.92 -8.45
C PHE A 177 7.52 25.56 -9.12
N PHE A 178 8.52 24.98 -9.78
CA PHE A 178 8.40 23.64 -10.36
C PHE A 178 8.20 22.57 -9.28
N TYR A 179 8.90 22.68 -8.15
CA TYR A 179 8.73 21.78 -7.00
C TYR A 179 7.30 21.83 -6.44
N ILE A 180 6.79 23.03 -6.12
CA ILE A 180 5.43 23.23 -5.59
C ILE A 180 4.38 22.77 -6.60
N CYS A 181 4.59 23.03 -7.89
CA CYS A 181 3.69 22.56 -8.95
C CYS A 181 3.68 21.03 -9.04
N GLY A 182 4.84 20.37 -8.93
CA GLY A 182 4.96 18.91 -8.91
C GLY A 182 4.23 18.28 -7.73
N ASP A 183 4.38 18.85 -6.53
CA ASP A 183 3.71 18.40 -5.30
C ASP A 183 2.18 18.55 -5.42
N PHE A 184 1.72 19.71 -5.90
CA PHE A 184 0.30 19.96 -6.15
C PHE A 184 -0.31 19.00 -7.18
N LEU A 185 0.42 18.69 -8.25
CA LEU A 185 -0.03 17.72 -9.26
C LEU A 185 -0.13 16.30 -8.69
N GLU A 186 0.76 15.91 -7.77
CA GLU A 186 0.67 14.61 -7.10
C GLU A 186 -0.55 14.54 -6.17
N GLU A 187 -0.80 15.57 -5.36
CA GLU A 187 -1.99 15.63 -4.52
C GLU A 187 -3.28 15.61 -5.36
N LEU A 188 -3.32 16.38 -6.45
CA LEU A 188 -4.44 16.40 -7.37
C LEU A 188 -4.67 15.04 -8.03
N TRP A 189 -3.58 14.36 -8.41
CA TRP A 189 -3.65 13.03 -8.99
C TRP A 189 -4.12 11.97 -7.97
N ASN A 190 -3.74 12.12 -6.71
CA ASN A 190 -4.22 11.24 -5.64
C ASN A 190 -5.70 11.48 -5.34
N MET A 191 -6.17 12.73 -5.36
CA MET A 191 -7.59 13.07 -5.15
C MET A 191 -8.50 12.54 -6.27
N ILE A 192 -8.03 12.59 -7.53
CA ILE A 192 -8.84 12.14 -8.67
C ILE A 192 -8.88 10.62 -8.83
N ARG A 193 -7.92 9.90 -8.23
CA ARG A 193 -7.89 8.44 -8.27
C ARG A 193 -8.82 7.87 -7.18
N PRO A 194 -9.87 7.10 -7.52
CA PRO A 194 -10.75 6.51 -6.53
C PRO A 194 -9.99 5.56 -5.58
N GLU A 195 -10.40 5.53 -4.31
CA GLU A 195 -9.78 4.83 -3.16
C GLU A 195 -9.63 3.30 -3.29
N ASP A 196 -10.03 2.69 -4.41
CA ASP A 196 -9.95 1.25 -4.65
C ASP A 196 -8.50 0.69 -4.68
N CYS A 197 -7.48 1.54 -4.56
CA CYS A 197 -6.07 1.18 -4.63
C CYS A 197 -5.21 1.83 -3.52
N SER A 198 -5.77 2.11 -2.33
CA SER A 198 -5.09 2.85 -1.24
C SER A 198 -3.93 2.12 -0.53
N TRP A 199 -3.46 0.98 -1.03
CA TRP A 199 -2.37 0.22 -0.40
C TRP A 199 -1.02 0.29 -1.09
N SER A 200 -0.80 1.28 -1.95
CA SER A 200 0.55 1.74 -2.22
C SER A 200 0.93 2.82 -1.20
N PHE A 201 1.33 2.37 0.00
CA PHE A 201 2.12 3.10 0.99
C PHE A 201 1.75 4.59 1.14
N GLN A 202 0.84 4.86 2.08
CA GLN A 202 0.81 6.14 2.79
C GLN A 202 1.52 5.96 4.13
#